data_AF-B7L8D8-F1
#
_entry.id   AF-B7L8D8-F1
#
_cell.length_a   1.000
_cell.length_b   1.000
_cell.length_c   1.000
_cell.angle_alpha   90.00
_cell.angle_beta   90.00
_cell.angle_gamma   90.00
#
_symmetry.space_group_name_H-M   'P 1'
#
loop_
_entity.id
_entity.type
_entity.pdbx_description
1 polymer ?
#
loop_
_entity_poly.entity_id
_entity_poly.type
_entity_poly.pdbx_seq_one_letter_code
_entity_poly.pdbx_strand_id
1 'polypeptide(L)'
;MECLCLANISWATVCANSTGVAEDEHYDLSNIFNSTNNQPGQIVVLPEKSGWVGVSAICPPGTLVNYTYRSYVTNFIVQETIDNYKYMQLNDYLLGAVSLVDSVMDIQFPPQNYIRMGTDPNVSQNLPFGVMDSRLIFRLKVIRPFINMVEIPRQVMFTVYVTSTPYDPLVTPVYTISFGGRVEVPQNCELNAGQIVEFDFGDIGASLFSAAGPGNRPAGVMPQTKSIAVKCTNVAAQAYLTMRLEASAVSGQAMVSDNQDLGFIVADQNDTPITPNDLNSVIPFRLDAAAAANVTLRAWPISITGQKPTEGPFSALGYLRVDYQ
;
A
#
# COMPACT_ATOMS: atom_id res chain seq x y z
N MET A 1 -76.62 -2.36 11.16
CA MET A 1 -75.52 -1.46 11.60
C MET A 1 -74.25 -2.10 11.12
N GLU A 2 -73.93 -1.86 9.86
CA GLU A 2 -72.79 -2.46 9.17
C GLU A 2 -71.51 -1.71 9.55
N CYS A 3 -70.53 -2.46 10.03
CA CYS A 3 -69.24 -1.95 10.45
C CYS A 3 -68.39 -1.75 9.19
N LEU A 4 -68.20 -0.49 8.77
CA LEU A 4 -67.23 -0.13 7.73
C LEU A 4 -65.81 -0.38 8.25
N CYS A 5 -65.21 -1.48 7.80
CA CYS A 5 -63.77 -1.68 7.89
C CYS A 5 -63.07 -0.72 6.91
N LEU A 6 -62.57 0.41 7.42
CA LEU A 6 -61.58 1.22 6.71
C LEU A 6 -60.28 0.41 6.60
N ALA A 7 -60.07 -0.20 5.43
CA ALA A 7 -58.77 -0.72 5.07
C ALA A 7 -57.82 0.47 4.91
N ASN A 8 -56.87 0.63 5.84
CA ASN A 8 -55.71 1.49 5.63
C ASN A 8 -54.95 0.94 4.43
N ILE A 9 -55.16 1.52 3.25
CA ILE A 9 -54.27 1.32 2.11
C ILE A 9 -52.91 1.83 2.60
N SER A 10 -51.92 0.95 2.66
CA SER A 10 -50.55 1.31 2.98
C SER A 10 -49.95 1.97 1.74
N TRP A 11 -49.58 3.25 1.83
CA TRP A 11 -49.08 4.08 0.72
C TRP A 11 -47.58 3.90 0.45
N ALA A 12 -46.97 2.85 1.02
CA ALA A 12 -45.55 2.59 0.84
C ALA A 12 -45.31 1.72 -0.40
N THR A 13 -44.64 2.29 -1.39
CA THR A 13 -44.26 1.60 -2.63
C THR A 13 -42.74 1.45 -2.65
N VAL A 14 -42.27 0.31 -2.16
CA VAL A 14 -40.85 -0.07 -2.21
C VAL A 14 -40.58 -0.73 -3.56
N CYS A 15 -39.66 -0.17 -4.33
CA CYS A 15 -39.28 -0.72 -5.63
C CYS A 15 -38.21 -1.80 -5.45
N ALA A 16 -38.12 -2.72 -6.41
CA ALA A 16 -37.18 -3.84 -6.40
C ALA A 16 -36.32 -3.81 -7.67
N ASN A 17 -35.25 -4.61 -7.70
CA ASN A 17 -34.56 -4.90 -8.95
C ASN A 17 -35.52 -5.58 -9.94
N SER A 18 -35.53 -5.16 -11.20
CA SER A 18 -36.44 -5.71 -12.21
C SER A 18 -36.22 -7.19 -12.52
N THR A 19 -35.03 -7.72 -12.23
CA THR A 19 -34.70 -9.15 -12.37
C THR A 19 -35.14 -9.99 -11.15
N GLY A 20 -35.56 -9.33 -10.07
CA GLY A 20 -35.92 -9.97 -8.80
C GLY A 20 -34.72 -10.25 -7.87
N VAL A 21 -33.49 -10.03 -8.31
CA VAL A 21 -32.27 -10.21 -7.51
C VAL A 21 -31.46 -8.91 -7.54
N ALA A 22 -30.97 -8.47 -6.38
CA ALA A 22 -30.10 -7.30 -6.32
C ALA A 22 -28.75 -7.60 -7.01
N GLU A 23 -28.36 -6.74 -7.94
CA GLU A 23 -27.04 -6.82 -8.60
C GLU A 23 -25.95 -6.25 -7.69
N ASP A 24 -24.69 -6.58 -7.95
CA ASP A 24 -23.57 -6.08 -7.15
C ASP A 24 -22.47 -5.45 -8.01
N GLU A 25 -22.21 -4.19 -7.73
CA GLU A 25 -21.10 -3.43 -8.28
C GLU A 25 -19.85 -3.63 -7.43
N HIS A 26 -19.04 -4.61 -7.83
CA HIS A 26 -17.82 -4.98 -7.11
C HIS A 26 -16.61 -4.13 -7.51
N TYR A 27 -15.83 -3.73 -6.51
CA TYR A 27 -14.51 -3.10 -6.64
C TYR A 27 -13.42 -4.05 -6.14
N ASP A 28 -12.58 -4.50 -7.06
CA ASP A 28 -11.38 -5.26 -6.72
C ASP A 28 -10.26 -4.30 -6.27
N LEU A 29 -9.79 -4.49 -5.04
CA LEU A 29 -8.73 -3.69 -4.43
C LEU A 29 -7.33 -4.26 -4.70
N SER A 30 -7.24 -5.36 -5.47
CA SER A 30 -5.97 -5.98 -5.82
C SER A 30 -5.11 -5.03 -6.67
N ASN A 31 -3.82 -4.97 -6.37
CA ASN A 31 -2.82 -4.13 -7.07
C ASN A 31 -3.06 -2.61 -7.04
N ILE A 32 -3.98 -2.11 -6.20
CA ILE A 32 -4.23 -0.67 -6.06
C ILE A 32 -3.08 0.04 -5.31
N PHE A 33 -2.43 -0.67 -4.39
CA PHE A 33 -1.37 -0.13 -3.55
C PHE A 33 0.03 -0.59 -3.99
N ASN A 34 1.01 0.29 -3.82
CA ASN A 34 2.42 0.07 -4.08
C ASN A 34 3.27 0.89 -3.08
N SER A 35 4.59 0.79 -3.18
CA SER A 35 5.51 1.45 -2.23
C SER A 35 5.39 2.98 -2.18
N THR A 36 4.85 3.61 -3.23
CA THR A 36 4.73 5.07 -3.32
C THR A 36 3.42 5.61 -2.74
N ASN A 37 2.37 4.78 -2.64
CA ASN A 37 1.02 5.22 -2.21
C ASN A 37 0.49 4.51 -0.94
N ASN A 38 1.31 3.66 -0.31
CA ASN A 38 0.98 2.95 0.94
C ASN A 38 1.50 3.70 2.19
N GLN A 39 1.06 4.94 2.39
CA GLN A 39 1.47 5.77 3.55
C GLN A 39 0.25 6.31 4.29
N PRO A 40 0.27 6.42 5.64
CA PRO A 40 -0.86 6.95 6.38
C PRO A 40 -1.22 8.36 5.92
N GLY A 41 -2.51 8.61 5.72
CA GLY A 41 -3.05 9.86 5.19
C GLY A 41 -3.13 9.91 3.66
N GLN A 42 -2.45 9.01 2.94
CA GLN A 42 -2.49 8.98 1.47
C GLN A 42 -3.88 8.61 0.96
N ILE A 43 -4.39 9.39 0.01
CA ILE A 43 -5.66 9.13 -0.67
C ILE A 43 -5.38 8.60 -2.08
N VAL A 44 -5.88 7.40 -2.37
CA VAL A 44 -5.83 6.75 -3.68
C VAL A 44 -7.21 6.80 -4.31
N VAL A 45 -7.30 7.32 -5.52
CA VAL A 45 -8.54 7.38 -6.30
C VAL A 45 -8.54 6.22 -7.29
N LEU A 46 -9.55 5.36 -7.22
CA LEU A 46 -9.70 4.23 -8.13
C LEU A 46 -10.17 4.74 -9.51
N PRO A 47 -9.88 4.00 -10.59
CA PRO A 47 -10.38 4.33 -11.91
C PRO A 47 -11.92 4.52 -11.90
N GLU A 48 -12.38 5.58 -12.55
CA GLU A 48 -13.81 5.87 -12.66
C GLU A 48 -14.50 4.74 -13.43
N LYS A 49 -15.58 4.19 -12.86
CA LYS A 49 -16.54 3.41 -13.64
C LYS A 49 -17.48 4.39 -14.33
N SER A 50 -17.15 4.72 -15.58
CA SER A 50 -17.85 5.74 -16.38
C SER A 50 -19.13 5.23 -17.06
N GLY A 51 -19.31 3.90 -17.11
CA GLY A 51 -20.56 3.28 -17.52
C GLY A 51 -21.67 3.47 -16.47
N TRP A 52 -22.91 3.35 -16.92
CA TRP A 52 -24.05 3.20 -16.05
C TRP A 52 -23.89 1.89 -15.28
N VAL A 53 -24.34 1.84 -14.03
CA VAL A 53 -24.37 0.58 -13.25
C VAL A 53 -25.18 -0.53 -13.94
N GLY A 54 -26.00 -0.18 -14.95
CA GLY A 54 -26.72 -1.16 -15.77
C GLY A 54 -27.94 -1.77 -15.08
N VAL A 55 -28.25 -1.31 -13.88
CA VAL A 55 -29.33 -1.82 -13.03
C VAL A 55 -30.66 -1.22 -13.46
N SER A 56 -31.70 -2.06 -13.52
CA SER A 56 -33.10 -1.62 -13.71
C SER A 56 -33.93 -1.93 -12.47
N ALA A 57 -34.84 -1.02 -12.13
CA ALA A 57 -35.76 -1.14 -11.02
C ALA A 57 -37.21 -1.23 -11.52
N ILE A 58 -38.09 -1.82 -10.71
CA ILE A 58 -39.53 -1.88 -10.95
C ILE A 58 -40.26 -1.55 -9.65
N CYS A 59 -41.24 -0.64 -9.72
CA CYS A 59 -42.09 -0.30 -8.59
C CYS A 59 -43.42 -1.08 -8.69
N PRO A 60 -43.99 -1.54 -7.56
CA PRO A 60 -45.17 -2.40 -7.57
C PRO A 60 -46.42 -1.74 -8.19
N PRO A 61 -47.42 -2.53 -8.61
CA PRO A 61 -48.70 -2.02 -9.07
C PRO A 61 -49.37 -1.12 -8.02
N GLY A 62 -49.97 -0.02 -8.46
CA GLY A 62 -50.61 0.96 -7.57
C GLY A 62 -49.71 2.14 -7.20
N THR A 63 -48.46 2.19 -7.67
CA THR A 63 -47.62 3.39 -7.62
C THR A 63 -48.30 4.54 -8.37
N LEU A 64 -48.59 5.65 -7.69
CA LEU A 64 -49.32 6.79 -8.28
C LEU A 64 -48.43 7.95 -8.75
N VAL A 65 -47.11 7.80 -8.62
CA VAL A 65 -46.12 8.83 -8.93
C VAL A 65 -45.17 8.35 -10.02
N ASN A 66 -44.59 9.31 -10.76
CA ASN A 66 -43.58 9.03 -11.79
C ASN A 66 -42.15 9.35 -11.35
N TYR A 67 -41.91 9.54 -10.06
CA TYR A 67 -40.58 9.85 -9.53
C TYR A 67 -40.18 8.84 -8.47
N THR A 68 -38.89 8.80 -8.15
CA THR A 68 -38.37 7.94 -7.10
C THR A 68 -37.47 8.69 -6.14
N TYR A 69 -37.14 8.02 -5.04
CA TYR A 69 -36.13 8.41 -4.10
C TYR A 69 -35.06 7.32 -4.06
N ARG A 70 -33.78 7.72 -3.99
CA ARG A 70 -32.64 6.82 -3.84
C ARG A 70 -32.02 6.95 -2.46
N SER A 71 -31.69 5.80 -1.87
CA SER A 71 -31.02 5.74 -0.57
C SER A 71 -29.79 4.85 -0.67
N TYR A 72 -28.64 5.37 -0.28
CA TYR A 72 -27.36 4.67 -0.18
C TYR A 72 -27.06 4.40 1.29
N VAL A 73 -27.51 3.25 1.77
CA VAL A 73 -27.39 2.87 3.18
C VAL A 73 -26.08 2.11 3.38
N THR A 74 -25.40 2.40 4.47
CA THR A 74 -24.15 1.72 4.85
C THR A 74 -24.22 1.25 6.29
N ASN A 75 -23.51 0.16 6.58
CA ASN A 75 -23.26 -0.31 7.95
C ASN A 75 -21.93 0.22 8.50
N PHE A 76 -21.15 0.93 7.68
CA PHE A 76 -19.87 1.47 8.09
C PHE A 76 -20.03 2.84 8.76
N ILE A 77 -19.18 3.10 9.74
CA ILE A 77 -19.19 4.37 10.49
C ILE A 77 -18.41 5.41 9.70
N VAL A 78 -19.04 6.55 9.42
CA VAL A 78 -18.35 7.73 8.87
C VAL A 78 -17.40 8.27 9.93
N GLN A 79 -16.10 8.28 9.63
CA GLN A 79 -15.04 8.76 10.52
C GLN A 79 -14.73 10.23 10.27
N GLU A 80 -14.72 10.64 9.00
CA GLU A 80 -14.36 12.00 8.61
C GLU A 80 -14.98 12.40 7.27
N THR A 81 -14.88 13.68 6.92
CA THR A 81 -15.30 14.20 5.62
C THR A 81 -14.21 15.09 5.02
N ILE A 82 -13.81 14.80 3.79
CA ILE A 82 -12.77 15.53 3.05
C ILE A 82 -13.30 15.78 1.64
N ASP A 83 -13.28 17.02 1.15
CA ASP A 83 -13.82 17.40 -0.17
C ASP A 83 -15.27 16.90 -0.41
N ASN A 84 -16.12 16.96 0.63
CA ASN A 84 -17.47 16.40 0.68
C ASN A 84 -17.59 14.86 0.66
N TYR A 85 -16.50 14.13 0.41
CA TYR A 85 -16.48 12.68 0.54
C TYR A 85 -16.55 12.27 2.00
N LYS A 86 -17.52 11.41 2.33
CA LYS A 86 -17.70 10.85 3.67
C LYS A 86 -16.88 9.56 3.77
N TYR A 87 -15.73 9.64 4.43
CA TYR A 87 -14.81 8.51 4.60
C TYR A 87 -15.28 7.62 5.75
N MET A 88 -15.50 6.36 5.46
CA MET A 88 -15.98 5.36 6.41
C MET A 88 -14.90 4.32 6.71
N GLN A 89 -14.87 3.82 7.93
CA GLN A 89 -13.92 2.79 8.36
C GLN A 89 -14.22 1.46 7.68
N LEU A 90 -13.46 1.07 6.65
CA LEU A 90 -13.66 -0.20 5.95
C LEU A 90 -13.02 -1.38 6.68
N ASN A 91 -11.84 -1.16 7.25
CA ASN A 91 -11.07 -2.10 8.08
C ASN A 91 -9.96 -1.34 8.84
N ASP A 92 -9.01 -2.03 9.45
CA ASP A 92 -7.91 -1.42 10.22
C ASP A 92 -6.88 -0.65 9.36
N TYR A 93 -6.91 -0.79 8.03
CA TYR A 93 -5.95 -0.22 7.10
C TYR A 93 -6.50 0.93 6.28
N LEU A 94 -7.81 0.92 5.99
CA LEU A 94 -8.44 1.81 5.03
C LEU A 94 -9.69 2.50 5.56
N LEU A 95 -9.80 3.78 5.23
CA LEU A 95 -11.09 4.44 5.08
C LEU A 95 -11.49 4.47 3.61
N GLY A 96 -12.79 4.40 3.33
CA GLY A 96 -13.34 4.42 1.98
C GLY A 96 -14.44 5.45 1.82
N ALA A 97 -14.50 6.10 0.67
CA ALA A 97 -15.58 6.99 0.29
C ALA A 97 -15.93 6.82 -1.18
N VAL A 98 -17.19 7.05 -1.54
CA VAL A 98 -17.66 7.00 -2.92
C VAL A 98 -18.37 8.31 -3.25
N SER A 99 -18.18 8.79 -4.47
CA SER A 99 -19.11 9.73 -5.09
C SER A 99 -19.69 9.12 -6.36
N LEU A 100 -20.86 9.59 -6.75
CA LEU A 100 -21.51 9.18 -7.98
C LEU A 100 -22.32 10.34 -8.56
N VAL A 101 -22.70 10.22 -9.81
CA VAL A 101 -23.60 11.13 -10.50
C VAL A 101 -24.84 10.35 -10.91
N ASP A 102 -26.02 10.94 -10.69
CA ASP A 102 -27.26 10.47 -11.30
C ASP A 102 -27.62 11.42 -12.45
N SER A 103 -28.20 10.91 -13.53
CA SER A 103 -28.48 11.69 -14.76
C SER A 103 -29.33 12.95 -14.55
N VAL A 104 -30.02 13.05 -13.41
CA VAL A 104 -30.96 14.13 -13.09
C VAL A 104 -30.52 14.98 -11.89
N MET A 105 -29.36 14.69 -11.30
CA MET A 105 -28.83 15.35 -10.12
C MET A 105 -27.35 15.71 -10.27
N ASP A 106 -26.89 16.70 -9.51
CA ASP A 106 -25.46 16.94 -9.31
C ASP A 106 -24.79 15.78 -8.57
N ILE A 107 -23.46 15.83 -8.46
CA ILE A 107 -22.64 14.84 -7.74
C ILE A 107 -23.17 14.57 -6.32
N GLN A 108 -23.28 13.29 -5.97
CA GLN A 108 -23.71 12.82 -4.67
C GLN A 108 -22.54 12.21 -3.90
N PHE A 109 -22.57 12.38 -2.57
CA PHE A 109 -21.59 11.83 -1.64
C PHE A 109 -22.28 10.96 -0.56
N PRO A 110 -22.56 9.69 -0.87
CA PRO A 110 -23.06 8.69 0.07
C PRO A 110 -22.21 8.55 1.35
N PRO A 111 -22.79 8.11 2.48
CA PRO A 111 -24.18 7.67 2.66
C PRO A 111 -25.17 8.83 2.73
N GLN A 112 -26.34 8.64 2.10
CA GLN A 112 -27.47 9.58 2.08
C GLN A 112 -28.76 8.81 1.77
N ASN A 113 -29.86 9.18 2.41
CA ASN A 113 -31.15 8.54 2.23
C ASN A 113 -32.17 9.49 1.62
N TYR A 114 -33.10 8.92 0.86
CA TYR A 114 -34.24 9.59 0.27
C TYR A 114 -33.87 10.83 -0.55
N ILE A 115 -32.84 10.69 -1.39
CA ILE A 115 -32.49 11.71 -2.38
C ILE A 115 -33.55 11.64 -3.47
N ARG A 116 -34.23 12.76 -3.73
CA ARG A 116 -35.25 12.83 -4.78
C ARG A 116 -34.59 12.71 -6.15
N MET A 117 -35.03 11.73 -6.93
CA MET A 117 -34.60 11.50 -8.31
C MET A 117 -35.54 12.19 -9.30
N GLY A 118 -35.15 12.20 -10.58
CA GLY A 118 -36.02 12.65 -11.66
C GLY A 118 -37.25 11.77 -11.88
N THR A 119 -37.92 12.02 -13.01
CA THR A 119 -39.16 11.31 -13.37
C THR A 119 -38.95 10.30 -14.48
N ASP A 120 -39.60 9.15 -14.38
CA ASP A 120 -39.71 8.13 -15.41
C ASP A 120 -41.16 7.60 -15.47
N PRO A 121 -41.82 7.61 -16.65
CA PRO A 121 -43.22 7.17 -16.78
C PRO A 121 -43.45 5.69 -16.46
N ASN A 122 -42.39 4.85 -16.49
CA ASN A 122 -42.51 3.43 -16.20
C ASN A 122 -42.75 3.16 -14.71
N VAL A 123 -42.39 4.12 -13.83
CA VAL A 123 -42.56 4.02 -12.37
C VAL A 123 -44.01 3.78 -11.98
N SER A 124 -44.96 4.56 -12.50
CA SER A 124 -46.39 4.38 -12.20
C SER A 124 -47.06 3.26 -13.00
N GLN A 125 -46.37 2.72 -14.02
CA GLN A 125 -46.92 1.73 -14.95
C GLN A 125 -46.54 0.29 -14.59
N ASN A 126 -45.81 0.09 -13.48
CA ASN A 126 -45.25 -1.22 -13.13
C ASN A 126 -44.41 -1.80 -14.29
N LEU A 127 -43.59 -0.93 -14.90
CA LEU A 127 -42.64 -1.30 -15.94
C LEU A 127 -41.21 -1.05 -15.45
N PRO A 128 -40.20 -1.80 -15.93
CA PRO A 128 -38.80 -1.55 -15.59
C PRO A 128 -38.33 -0.15 -16.02
N PHE A 129 -37.51 0.49 -15.20
CA PHE A 129 -36.83 1.75 -15.50
C PHE A 129 -35.37 1.70 -15.06
N GLY A 130 -34.51 2.46 -15.73
CA GLY A 130 -33.07 2.46 -15.46
C GLY A 130 -32.71 3.20 -14.17
N VAL A 131 -31.84 2.60 -13.35
CA VAL A 131 -31.17 3.29 -12.24
C VAL A 131 -29.96 4.01 -12.82
N MET A 132 -30.03 5.34 -12.83
CA MET A 132 -29.16 6.19 -13.64
C MET A 132 -27.84 6.59 -12.96
N ASP A 133 -27.36 5.76 -12.03
CA ASP A 133 -26.11 5.97 -11.32
C ASP A 133 -24.91 5.71 -12.26
N SER A 134 -24.01 6.68 -12.33
CA SER A 134 -22.87 6.70 -13.22
C SER A 134 -21.69 7.45 -12.58
N ARG A 135 -20.52 7.37 -13.22
CA ARG A 135 -19.31 8.10 -12.78
C ARG A 135 -18.95 7.82 -11.33
N LEU A 136 -19.00 6.55 -10.94
CA LEU A 136 -18.68 6.15 -9.58
C LEU A 136 -17.18 6.31 -9.36
N ILE A 137 -16.82 7.20 -8.44
CA ILE A 137 -15.44 7.45 -8.02
C ILE A 137 -15.28 6.92 -6.60
N PHE A 138 -14.50 5.86 -6.45
CA PHE A 138 -14.13 5.30 -5.16
C PHE A 138 -12.77 5.88 -4.74
N ARG A 139 -12.72 6.50 -3.56
CA ARG A 139 -11.49 6.93 -2.89
C ARG A 139 -11.18 6.05 -1.69
N LEU A 140 -9.91 5.66 -1.55
CA LEU A 140 -9.38 4.95 -0.40
C LEU A 140 -8.34 5.82 0.31
N LYS A 141 -8.48 6.00 1.62
CA LYS A 141 -7.47 6.66 2.44
C LYS A 141 -6.77 5.63 3.31
N VAL A 142 -5.45 5.57 3.23
CA VAL A 142 -4.63 4.69 4.07
C VAL A 142 -4.56 5.27 5.48
N ILE A 143 -4.94 4.49 6.49
CA ILE A 143 -4.78 4.85 7.91
C ILE A 143 -3.66 4.04 8.59
N ARG A 144 -3.39 2.85 8.06
CA ARG A 144 -2.27 2.00 8.46
C ARG A 144 -1.65 1.39 7.22
N PRO A 145 -0.31 1.39 7.07
CA PRO A 145 0.33 0.81 5.90
C PRO A 145 0.11 -0.70 5.85
N PHE A 146 -0.07 -1.22 4.65
CA PHE A 146 0.00 -2.65 4.39
C PHE A 146 1.44 -3.13 4.53
N ILE A 147 1.63 -4.31 5.13
CA ILE A 147 2.91 -5.00 5.21
C ILE A 147 2.70 -6.34 4.51
N ASN A 148 3.54 -6.65 3.51
CA ASN A 148 3.39 -7.85 2.68
C ASN A 148 2.03 -7.91 1.98
N MET A 149 1.29 -8.99 2.24
CA MET A 149 0.02 -9.33 1.65
C MET A 149 -1.07 -9.27 2.71
N VAL A 150 -2.14 -8.55 2.40
CA VAL A 150 -3.35 -8.48 3.22
C VAL A 150 -4.55 -8.81 2.35
N GLU A 151 -5.31 -9.83 2.77
CA GLU A 151 -6.58 -10.18 2.16
C GLU A 151 -7.70 -9.34 2.78
N ILE A 152 -8.39 -8.56 1.94
CA ILE A 152 -9.57 -7.81 2.33
C ILE A 152 -10.79 -8.63 1.89
N PRO A 153 -11.57 -9.20 2.84
CA PRO A 153 -12.73 -10.01 2.48
C PRO A 153 -13.76 -9.14 1.79
N ARG A 154 -14.53 -9.75 0.87
CA ARG A 154 -15.60 -9.05 0.16
C ARG A 154 -16.66 -8.56 1.14
N GLN A 155 -16.93 -7.26 1.12
CA GLN A 155 -17.90 -6.59 2.00
C GLN A 155 -18.76 -5.61 1.20
N VAL A 156 -20.02 -5.49 1.58
CA VAL A 156 -20.97 -4.54 0.98
C VAL A 156 -20.82 -3.18 1.66
N MET A 157 -20.30 -2.19 0.92
CA MET A 157 -20.14 -0.80 1.37
C MET A 157 -21.47 -0.07 1.42
N PHE A 158 -22.27 -0.22 0.35
CA PHE A 158 -23.59 0.38 0.25
C PHE A 158 -24.62 -0.61 -0.22
N THR A 159 -25.79 -0.56 0.41
CA THR A 159 -27.02 -1.16 -0.08
C THR A 159 -27.91 -0.06 -0.62
N VAL A 160 -28.32 -0.17 -1.87
CA VAL A 160 -29.05 0.88 -2.58
C VAL A 160 -30.51 0.51 -2.73
N TYR A 161 -31.37 1.41 -2.28
CA TYR A 161 -32.82 1.24 -2.28
C TYR A 161 -33.48 2.28 -3.17
N VAL A 162 -34.58 1.89 -3.79
CA VAL A 162 -35.44 2.77 -4.58
C VAL A 162 -36.84 2.74 -3.99
N THR A 163 -37.37 3.92 -3.70
CA THR A 163 -38.67 4.13 -3.05
C THR A 163 -39.48 5.21 -3.76
N SER A 164 -40.77 5.27 -3.49
CA SER A 164 -41.68 6.28 -4.07
C SER A 164 -41.87 7.50 -3.18
N THR A 165 -41.66 7.34 -1.87
CA THR A 165 -41.80 8.38 -0.85
C THR A 165 -40.60 8.39 0.10
N PRO A 166 -40.31 9.52 0.77
CA PRO A 166 -39.23 9.58 1.75
C PRO A 166 -39.56 8.87 3.08
N TYR A 167 -40.74 8.26 3.20
CA TYR A 167 -41.21 7.53 4.38
C TYR A 167 -41.28 6.02 4.15
N ASP A 168 -41.06 5.58 2.90
CA ASP A 168 -41.08 4.16 2.55
C ASP A 168 -39.92 3.42 3.23
N PRO A 169 -40.14 2.20 3.75
CA PRO A 169 -39.09 1.46 4.43
C PRO A 169 -38.02 0.97 3.45
N LEU A 170 -36.75 1.01 3.87
CA LEU A 170 -35.59 0.57 3.08
C LEU A 170 -35.36 -0.94 3.26
N VAL A 171 -36.24 -1.76 2.68
CA VAL A 171 -36.27 -3.21 2.93
C VAL A 171 -35.91 -4.08 1.72
N THR A 172 -36.12 -3.58 0.50
CA THR A 172 -35.84 -4.34 -0.73
C THR A 172 -34.68 -3.69 -1.50
N PRO A 173 -33.47 -4.29 -1.49
CA PRO A 173 -32.33 -3.72 -2.20
C PRO A 173 -32.53 -3.85 -3.72
N VAL A 174 -32.10 -2.83 -4.44
CA VAL A 174 -32.07 -2.82 -5.90
C VAL A 174 -30.69 -3.25 -6.41
N TYR A 175 -29.63 -2.78 -5.78
CA TYR A 175 -28.26 -3.27 -5.99
C TYR A 175 -27.38 -2.94 -4.78
N THR A 176 -26.17 -3.49 -4.78
CA THR A 176 -25.14 -3.23 -3.78
C THR A 176 -23.86 -2.71 -4.43
N ILE A 177 -23.07 -1.97 -3.66
CA ILE A 177 -21.69 -1.63 -4.01
C ILE A 177 -20.80 -2.35 -3.01
N SER A 178 -19.94 -3.23 -3.51
CA SER A 178 -19.04 -4.03 -2.66
C SER A 178 -17.57 -3.80 -3.02
N PHE A 179 -16.69 -4.12 -2.07
CA PHE A 179 -15.25 -4.10 -2.27
C PHE A 179 -14.61 -5.34 -1.67
N GLY A 180 -13.42 -5.69 -2.13
CA GLY A 180 -12.60 -6.78 -1.60
C GLY A 180 -11.39 -6.99 -2.49
N GLY A 181 -10.51 -7.91 -2.12
CA GLY A 181 -9.36 -8.26 -2.96
C GLY A 181 -8.11 -8.50 -2.14
N ARG A 182 -7.01 -8.76 -2.85
CA ARG A 182 -5.71 -9.09 -2.26
C ARG A 182 -4.74 -7.93 -2.46
N VAL A 183 -4.47 -7.21 -1.39
CA VAL A 183 -3.52 -6.08 -1.41
C VAL A 183 -2.12 -6.62 -1.15
N GLU A 184 -1.21 -6.38 -2.09
CA GLU A 184 0.21 -6.72 -1.95
C GLU A 184 1.07 -5.49 -2.19
N VAL A 185 1.97 -5.19 -1.26
CA VAL A 185 2.88 -4.06 -1.40
C VAL A 185 4.33 -4.55 -1.32
N PRO A 186 5.16 -4.32 -2.35
CA PRO A 186 6.53 -4.81 -2.37
C PRO A 186 7.35 -4.14 -1.26
N GLN A 187 8.09 -4.96 -0.52
CA GLN A 187 9.01 -4.47 0.50
C GLN A 187 10.27 -3.91 -0.17
N ASN A 188 10.79 -2.81 0.36
CA ASN A 188 12.04 -2.21 -0.14
C ASN A 188 12.86 -1.65 1.02
N CYS A 189 14.18 -1.72 0.91
CA CYS A 189 15.11 -1.06 1.82
C CYS A 189 16.16 -0.30 1.01
N GLU A 190 16.33 0.98 1.31
CA GLU A 190 17.34 1.84 0.70
C GLU A 190 18.49 2.08 1.68
N LEU A 191 19.72 1.92 1.19
CA LEU A 191 20.96 2.19 1.91
C LEU A 191 21.51 3.56 1.49
N ASN A 192 21.71 4.48 2.44
CA ASN A 192 22.23 5.84 2.21
C ASN A 192 21.56 6.56 1.02
N ALA A 193 20.26 6.37 0.82
CA ALA A 193 19.52 6.90 -0.33
C ALA A 193 20.18 6.60 -1.71
N GLY A 194 20.83 5.43 -1.83
CA GLY A 194 21.50 4.98 -3.06
C GLY A 194 22.90 5.55 -3.28
N GLN A 195 23.48 6.24 -2.29
CA GLN A 195 24.83 6.80 -2.40
C GLN A 195 25.92 5.75 -2.16
N ILE A 196 27.06 5.92 -2.85
CA ILE A 196 28.26 5.10 -2.65
C ILE A 196 28.88 5.44 -1.30
N VAL A 197 29.22 4.41 -0.53
CA VAL A 197 29.96 4.53 0.73
C VAL A 197 31.45 4.47 0.41
N GLU A 198 32.11 5.62 0.46
CA GLU A 198 33.54 5.72 0.17
C GLU A 198 34.39 5.65 1.45
N PHE A 199 35.38 4.75 1.44
CA PHE A 199 36.43 4.63 2.45
C PHE A 199 37.77 5.01 1.81
N ASP A 200 38.21 6.24 2.07
CA ASP A 200 39.50 6.75 1.61
C ASP A 200 40.56 6.60 2.72
N PHE A 201 41.67 5.94 2.39
CA PHE A 201 42.79 5.71 3.30
C PHE A 201 44.01 6.59 3.01
N GLY A 202 43.92 7.45 1.99
CA GLY A 202 45.02 8.29 1.53
C GLY A 202 46.22 7.49 1.02
N ASP A 203 47.38 8.15 0.99
CA ASP A 203 48.62 7.55 0.52
C ASP A 203 49.24 6.64 1.58
N ILE A 204 49.57 5.41 1.19
CA ILE A 204 50.21 4.41 2.06
C ILE A 204 51.50 3.95 1.37
N GLY A 205 52.62 4.00 2.09
CA GLY A 205 53.90 3.55 1.55
C GLY A 205 53.87 2.05 1.20
N ALA A 206 54.20 1.71 -0.05
CA ALA A 206 54.17 0.33 -0.55
C ALA A 206 54.97 -0.66 0.33
N SER A 207 56.12 -0.22 0.87
CA SER A 207 56.94 -1.04 1.77
C SER A 207 56.25 -1.42 3.09
N LEU A 208 55.23 -0.66 3.53
CA LEU A 208 54.48 -0.94 4.74
C LEU A 208 53.58 -2.16 4.57
N PHE A 209 53.09 -2.43 3.35
CA PHE A 209 52.30 -3.63 3.06
C PHE A 209 53.18 -4.89 3.12
N SER A 210 54.35 -4.88 2.49
CA SER A 210 55.27 -6.02 2.58
C SER A 210 55.81 -6.23 3.98
N ALA A 211 56.02 -5.15 4.74
CA ALA A 211 56.43 -5.23 6.15
C ALA A 211 55.33 -5.78 7.07
N ALA A 212 54.05 -5.54 6.77
CA ALA A 212 52.93 -6.09 7.52
C ALA A 212 52.80 -7.61 7.34
N GLY A 213 53.12 -8.11 6.15
CA GLY A 213 52.95 -9.52 5.78
C GLY A 213 51.50 -9.89 5.45
N PRO A 214 51.27 -11.12 4.94
CA PRO A 214 49.97 -11.54 4.42
C PRO A 214 48.86 -11.49 5.49
N GLY A 215 47.70 -10.95 5.12
CA GLY A 215 46.53 -10.82 5.99
C GLY A 215 46.56 -9.62 6.95
N ASN A 216 47.69 -8.91 7.05
CA ASN A 216 47.87 -7.88 8.06
C ASN A 216 47.72 -6.46 7.51
N ARG A 217 47.25 -5.57 8.39
CA ARG A 217 47.15 -4.15 8.12
C ARG A 217 48.53 -3.46 8.21
N PRO A 218 48.89 -2.57 7.28
CA PRO A 218 50.09 -1.75 7.39
C PRO A 218 50.16 -0.95 8.71
N ALA A 219 51.36 -0.85 9.27
CA ALA A 219 51.59 -0.09 10.49
C ALA A 219 51.27 1.40 10.29
N GLY A 220 50.58 2.00 11.27
CA GLY A 220 50.18 3.42 11.23
C GLY A 220 48.91 3.73 10.43
N VAL A 221 48.36 2.76 9.67
CA VAL A 221 47.09 2.94 8.97
C VAL A 221 45.92 2.69 9.92
N MET A 222 45.09 3.71 10.13
CA MET A 222 43.92 3.61 11.00
C MET A 222 42.68 3.14 10.22
N PRO A 223 41.77 2.36 10.84
CA PRO A 223 40.50 2.03 10.22
C PRO A 223 39.66 3.28 9.99
N GLN A 224 38.99 3.33 8.85
CA GLN A 224 37.96 4.31 8.57
C GLN A 224 36.62 3.77 9.09
N THR A 225 35.80 4.65 9.66
CA THR A 225 34.48 4.31 10.20
C THR A 225 33.40 5.10 9.48
N LYS A 226 32.34 4.44 9.01
CA LYS A 226 31.21 5.05 8.32
C LYS A 226 29.90 4.50 8.87
N SER A 227 28.92 5.38 9.04
CA SER A 227 27.54 4.98 9.39
C SER A 227 26.71 4.87 8.11
N ILE A 228 26.02 3.75 7.94
CA ILE A 228 25.12 3.47 6.83
C ILE A 228 23.70 3.63 7.31
N ALA A 229 23.00 4.65 6.82
CA ALA A 229 21.58 4.82 7.05
C ALA A 229 20.80 3.80 6.23
N VAL A 230 19.92 3.05 6.88
CA VAL A 230 18.99 2.10 6.26
C VAL A 230 17.59 2.65 6.45
N LYS A 231 16.81 2.75 5.38
CA LYS A 231 15.39 3.10 5.46
C LYS A 231 14.57 2.10 4.67
N CYS A 232 13.63 1.45 5.33
CA CYS A 232 12.77 0.45 4.70
C CYS A 232 11.33 0.96 4.56
N THR A 233 10.64 0.48 3.53
CA THR A 233 9.21 0.74 3.28
C THR A 233 8.46 -0.59 3.19
N ASN A 234 7.21 -0.59 3.69
CA ASN A 234 6.35 -1.78 3.74
C ASN A 234 6.93 -2.94 4.57
N VAL A 235 7.83 -2.61 5.50
CA VAL A 235 8.42 -3.51 6.49
C VAL A 235 7.88 -3.14 7.87
N ALA A 236 7.69 -4.14 8.73
CA ALA A 236 7.28 -3.89 10.10
C ALA A 236 8.31 -3.00 10.82
N ALA A 237 7.80 -2.01 11.55
CA ALA A 237 8.62 -1.29 12.52
C ALA A 237 9.28 -2.30 13.46
N GLN A 238 10.54 -2.05 13.83
CA GLN A 238 11.30 -2.93 14.71
C GLN A 238 11.63 -4.34 14.18
N ALA A 239 11.49 -4.58 12.87
CA ALA A 239 11.94 -5.82 12.24
C ALA A 239 13.45 -6.06 12.43
N TYR A 240 13.82 -7.33 12.57
CA TYR A 240 15.22 -7.78 12.56
C TYR A 240 15.64 -8.06 11.11
N LEU A 241 16.78 -7.50 10.74
CA LEU A 241 17.37 -7.59 9.41
C LEU A 241 18.86 -7.91 9.54
N THR A 242 19.43 -8.40 8.45
CA THR A 242 20.86 -8.68 8.36
C THR A 242 21.48 -7.94 7.19
N MET A 243 22.70 -7.45 7.37
CA MET A 243 23.52 -6.88 6.30
C MET A 243 24.68 -7.84 5.98
N ARG A 244 24.94 -8.07 4.70
CA ARG A 244 26.09 -8.84 4.22
C ARG A 244 26.83 -8.12 3.11
N LEU A 245 28.05 -8.58 2.83
CA LEU A 245 28.94 -8.02 1.84
C LEU A 245 29.10 -8.99 0.67
N GLU A 246 28.94 -8.48 -0.55
CA GLU A 246 29.25 -9.20 -1.79
C GLU A 246 30.40 -8.50 -2.51
N ALA A 247 31.32 -9.26 -3.10
CA ALA A 247 32.46 -8.73 -3.84
C ALA A 247 32.87 -9.66 -4.99
N SER A 248 33.41 -9.09 -6.08
CA SER A 248 33.79 -9.86 -7.27
C SER A 248 35.10 -10.64 -7.11
N ALA A 249 36.05 -10.12 -6.32
CA ALA A 249 37.33 -10.75 -6.04
C ALA A 249 37.55 -10.81 -4.52
N VAL A 250 37.82 -12.01 -4.00
CA VAL A 250 37.89 -12.26 -2.55
C VAL A 250 39.10 -13.13 -2.20
N SER A 251 39.66 -12.89 -1.03
CA SER A 251 40.69 -13.75 -0.43
C SER A 251 40.44 -13.85 1.07
N GLY A 252 39.90 -15.01 1.50
CA GLY A 252 39.41 -15.18 2.87
C GLY A 252 38.36 -14.11 3.23
N GLN A 253 38.65 -13.28 4.22
CA GLN A 253 37.76 -12.22 4.70
C GLN A 253 37.93 -10.88 3.94
N ALA A 254 38.84 -10.82 2.97
CA ALA A 254 39.18 -9.58 2.29
C ALA A 254 38.55 -9.47 0.90
N MET A 255 38.16 -8.25 0.55
CA MET A 255 37.92 -7.85 -0.83
C MET A 255 39.27 -7.58 -1.48
N VAL A 256 39.57 -8.25 -2.59
CA VAL A 256 40.82 -8.05 -3.33
C VAL A 256 40.64 -6.84 -4.24
N SER A 257 41.64 -5.95 -4.25
CA SER A 257 41.63 -4.76 -5.09
C SER A 257 42.04 -5.05 -6.54
N ASP A 258 42.02 -4.03 -7.39
CA ASP A 258 42.67 -4.05 -8.71
C ASP A 258 44.20 -4.34 -8.65
N ASN A 259 44.82 -4.19 -7.48
CA ASN A 259 46.15 -4.70 -7.16
C ASN A 259 46.05 -5.99 -6.33
N GLN A 260 46.49 -7.12 -6.89
CA GLN A 260 46.33 -8.45 -6.27
C GLN A 260 47.11 -8.64 -4.95
N ASP A 261 48.12 -7.80 -4.70
CA ASP A 261 48.87 -7.81 -3.44
C ASP A 261 48.13 -7.08 -2.32
N LEU A 262 47.04 -6.37 -2.64
CA LEU A 262 46.32 -5.46 -1.76
C LEU A 262 44.83 -5.77 -1.72
N GLY A 263 44.23 -5.54 -0.57
CA GLY A 263 42.80 -5.68 -0.38
C GLY A 263 42.31 -4.97 0.86
N PHE A 264 41.02 -5.12 1.13
CA PHE A 264 40.36 -4.41 2.22
C PHE A 264 39.54 -5.39 3.05
N ILE A 265 39.65 -5.24 4.37
CA ILE A 265 38.71 -5.85 5.31
C ILE A 265 37.60 -4.83 5.57
N VAL A 266 36.36 -5.29 5.54
CA VAL A 266 35.19 -4.56 6.07
C VAL A 266 34.71 -5.32 7.30
N ALA A 267 34.39 -4.59 8.35
CA ALA A 267 34.02 -5.12 9.65
C ALA A 267 32.86 -4.34 10.27
N ASP A 268 32.23 -4.93 11.28
CA ASP A 268 31.24 -4.26 12.10
C ASP A 268 31.87 -3.26 13.10
N GLN A 269 31.04 -2.63 13.93
CA GLN A 269 31.49 -1.69 14.96
C GLN A 269 32.46 -2.30 15.99
N ASN A 270 32.43 -3.62 16.16
CA ASN A 270 33.23 -4.38 17.13
C ASN A 270 34.51 -4.95 16.51
N ASP A 271 34.91 -4.49 15.32
CA ASP A 271 36.05 -5.01 14.56
C ASP A 271 35.89 -6.49 14.13
N THR A 272 34.67 -7.01 14.03
CA THR A 272 34.40 -8.35 13.50
C THR A 272 34.34 -8.30 11.97
N PRO A 273 35.26 -8.95 11.24
CA PRO A 273 35.26 -8.93 9.78
C PRO A 273 34.01 -9.56 9.18
N ILE A 274 33.49 -8.95 8.11
CA ILE A 274 32.45 -9.50 7.26
C ILE A 274 33.13 -10.24 6.11
N THR A 275 33.05 -11.56 6.10
CA THR A 275 33.54 -12.39 4.99
C THR A 275 32.67 -12.13 3.75
N PRO A 276 33.22 -11.59 2.65
CA PRO A 276 32.44 -11.33 1.46
C PRO A 276 31.94 -12.63 0.83
N ASN A 277 30.73 -12.63 0.28
CA ASN A 277 30.06 -13.76 -0.36
C ASN A 277 29.74 -14.96 0.57
N ASP A 278 29.88 -14.81 1.89
CA ASP A 278 29.43 -15.82 2.87
C ASP A 278 28.04 -15.47 3.42
N LEU A 279 27.07 -16.36 3.21
CA LEU A 279 25.68 -16.19 3.66
C LEU A 279 25.55 -16.19 5.20
N ASN A 280 26.53 -16.73 5.92
CA ASN A 280 26.51 -16.78 7.39
C ASN A 280 27.25 -15.60 8.02
N SER A 281 28.03 -14.85 7.23
CA SER A 281 28.79 -13.70 7.72
C SER A 281 27.97 -12.43 7.58
N VAL A 282 27.21 -12.12 8.63
CA VAL A 282 26.22 -11.02 8.61
C VAL A 282 26.36 -10.08 9.80
N ILE A 283 25.94 -8.83 9.61
CA ILE A 283 25.71 -7.86 10.68
C ILE A 283 24.21 -7.80 10.96
N PRO A 284 23.73 -8.30 12.12
CA PRO A 284 22.34 -8.14 12.51
C PRO A 284 22.07 -6.70 12.94
N PHE A 285 20.92 -6.17 12.54
CA PHE A 285 20.43 -4.87 13.00
C PHE A 285 18.91 -4.89 13.14
N ARG A 286 18.39 -3.92 13.89
CA ARG A 286 16.96 -3.78 14.12
C ARG A 286 16.49 -2.41 13.66
N LEU A 287 15.36 -2.37 12.97
CA LEU A 287 14.72 -1.12 12.61
C LEU A 287 14.18 -0.40 13.86
N ASP A 288 13.97 0.90 13.76
CA ASP A 288 13.28 1.70 14.76
C ASP A 288 11.77 1.78 14.46
N ALA A 289 11.07 2.67 15.17
CA ALA A 289 9.64 2.91 14.98
C ALA A 289 9.31 3.55 13.62
N ALA A 290 10.28 4.19 12.96
CA ALA A 290 10.17 4.81 11.65
C ALA A 290 10.65 3.89 10.51
N ALA A 291 10.84 2.59 10.79
CA ALA A 291 11.41 1.61 9.87
C ALA A 291 12.80 2.01 9.33
N ALA A 292 13.60 2.68 10.17
CA ALA A 292 14.96 3.10 9.85
C ALA A 292 15.99 2.49 10.82
N ALA A 293 17.25 2.43 10.41
CA ALA A 293 18.37 2.01 11.25
C ALA A 293 19.68 2.67 10.79
N ASN A 294 20.70 2.64 11.64
CA ASN A 294 22.07 2.98 11.27
C ASN A 294 22.98 1.79 11.55
N VAL A 295 23.70 1.33 10.54
CA VAL A 295 24.70 0.26 10.65
C VAL A 295 26.08 0.88 10.54
N THR A 296 26.93 0.69 11.56
CA THR A 296 28.29 1.20 11.54
C THR A 296 29.22 0.17 10.92
N LEU A 297 29.93 0.58 9.87
CA LEU A 297 30.96 -0.19 9.19
C LEU A 297 32.33 0.41 9.46
N ARG A 298 33.31 -0.49 9.61
CA ARG A 298 34.72 -0.15 9.73
C ARG A 298 35.47 -0.83 8.60
N ALA A 299 36.45 -0.17 8.01
CA ALA A 299 37.26 -0.76 6.95
C ALA A 299 38.73 -0.38 7.10
N TRP A 300 39.62 -1.24 6.62
CA TRP A 300 41.06 -0.97 6.53
C TRP A 300 41.72 -1.79 5.42
N PRO A 301 42.81 -1.29 4.82
CA PRO A 301 43.57 -2.02 3.83
C PRO A 301 44.47 -3.06 4.50
N ILE A 302 44.74 -4.15 3.79
CA ILE A 302 45.65 -5.23 4.19
C ILE A 302 46.56 -5.61 3.04
N SER A 303 47.71 -6.23 3.37
CA SER A 303 48.48 -6.97 2.37
C SER A 303 47.86 -8.35 2.17
N ILE A 304 47.58 -8.73 0.93
CA ILE A 304 47.03 -10.04 0.58
C ILE A 304 48.16 -11.08 0.49
N THR A 305 49.26 -10.74 -0.16
CA THR A 305 50.34 -11.69 -0.50
C THR A 305 51.58 -11.54 0.36
N GLY A 306 51.72 -10.43 1.10
CA GLY A 306 52.96 -10.04 1.78
C GLY A 306 54.05 -9.51 0.87
N GLN A 307 53.83 -9.42 -0.44
CA GLN A 307 54.79 -8.85 -1.38
C GLN A 307 54.72 -7.32 -1.39
N LYS A 308 55.79 -6.67 -1.88
CA LYS A 308 55.75 -5.22 -2.10
C LYS A 308 54.84 -4.97 -3.31
N PRO A 309 53.71 -4.26 -3.15
CA PRO A 309 52.79 -4.01 -4.25
C PRO A 309 53.43 -3.09 -5.29
N THR A 310 52.92 -3.16 -6.52
CA THR A 310 53.19 -2.13 -7.52
C THR A 310 52.66 -0.78 -7.03
N GLU A 311 53.49 0.25 -7.07
CA GLU A 311 53.12 1.61 -6.65
C GLU A 311 52.11 2.22 -7.64
N GLY A 312 51.04 2.79 -7.11
CA GLY A 312 49.94 3.36 -7.88
C GLY A 312 48.64 3.40 -7.08
N PRO A 313 47.59 4.05 -7.60
CA PRO A 313 46.26 3.98 -7.00
C PRO A 313 45.74 2.54 -7.04
N PHE A 314 44.98 2.16 -6.02
CA PHE A 314 44.31 0.86 -5.97
C PHE A 314 42.92 0.99 -5.34
N SER A 315 41.99 0.17 -5.78
CA SER A 315 40.59 0.24 -5.38
C SER A 315 39.90 -1.13 -5.39
N ALA A 316 38.88 -1.30 -4.55
CA ALA A 316 38.01 -2.47 -4.56
C ALA A 316 36.55 -2.01 -4.47
N LEU A 317 35.66 -2.72 -5.16
CA LEU A 317 34.21 -2.48 -5.12
C LEU A 317 33.50 -3.66 -4.48
N GLY A 318 32.65 -3.37 -3.50
CA GLY A 318 31.76 -4.33 -2.86
C GLY A 318 30.33 -3.80 -2.80
N TYR A 319 29.38 -4.72 -2.66
CA TYR A 319 27.95 -4.42 -2.56
C TYR A 319 27.46 -4.83 -1.18
N LEU A 320 26.79 -3.90 -0.50
CA LEU A 320 26.07 -4.19 0.73
C LEU A 320 24.67 -4.66 0.38
N ARG A 321 24.27 -5.80 0.93
CA ARG A 321 22.95 -6.35 0.76
C ARG A 321 22.26 -6.52 2.10
N VAL A 322 20.99 -6.12 2.16
CA VAL A 322 20.12 -6.32 3.30
C VAL A 322 19.20 -7.49 3.00
N ASP A 323 19.15 -8.45 3.91
CA ASP A 323 18.26 -9.61 3.84
C ASP A 323 17.41 -9.70 5.12
N TYR A 324 16.21 -10.25 4.94
CA TYR A 324 15.27 -10.51 6.04
C TYR A 324 15.65 -11.78 6.78
N GLN A 325 15.43 -11.78 8.10
CA GLN A 325 15.44 -12.98 8.93
C GLN A 325 14.05 -13.56 9.10
#